data_AF-A0AAE1DH36-F1
#
_entry.id   AF-A0AAE1DH36-F1
#
_cell.length_a   1.000
_cell.length_b   1.000
_cell.length_c   1.000
_cell.angle_alpha   90.00
_cell.angle_beta   90.00
_cell.angle_gamma   90.00
#
_symmetry.space_group_name_H-M   'P 1'
#
loop_
_entity.id
_entity.type
_entity.pdbx_description
1 polymer ?
#
loop_
_entity_poly.entity_id
_entity_poly.type
_entity_poly.pdbx_seq_one_letter_code
_entity_poly.pdbx_strand_id
1 'polypeptide(L)' 'MKFKPKKSRSLSVRKGKIDATTIFTVANQQISTVSQEPVKSLGRWYDSSMKDTKRGLETVELATDAC' A
#
# COMPACT_ATOMS: atom_id res chain seq x y z
N MET A 1 20.97 0.74 -9.75
CA MET A 1 19.64 0.15 -9.48
C MET A 1 18.65 0.64 -10.53
N LYS A 2 17.78 -0.22 -11.09
CA LYS A 2 16.71 0.20 -12.00
C LYS A 2 15.37 0.16 -11.26
N PHE A 3 14.63 1.27 -11.26
CA PHE A 3 13.31 1.34 -10.65
C PHE A 3 12.34 0.40 -11.38
N LYS A 4 11.48 -0.30 -10.63
CA LYS A 4 10.48 -1.23 -11.16
C LYS A 4 9.08 -0.72 -10.81
N PRO A 5 8.39 0.00 -11.71
CA PRO A 5 7.06 0.56 -11.45
C PRO A 5 6.05 -0.48 -10.95
N LYS A 6 6.06 -1.69 -11.54
CA LYS A 6 5.18 -2.81 -11.13
C LYS A 6 5.37 -3.30 -9.69
N LYS A 7 6.51 -3.01 -9.06
CA LYS A 7 6.79 -3.37 -7.65
C LYS A 7 6.49 -2.24 -6.67
N SER A 8 6.07 -1.09 -7.17
CA SER A 8 5.79 0.11 -6.38
C SER A 8 4.31 0.42 -6.44
N ARG A 9 3.79 1.05 -5.39
CA ARG A 9 2.43 1.60 -5.37
C ARG A 9 2.50 3.08 -5.02
N SER A 10 1.59 3.86 -5.59
CA SER A 10 1.48 5.28 -5.31
C SER A 10 0.27 5.59 -4.43
N LEU A 11 0.41 6.65 -3.62
CA LEU A 11 -0.66 7.21 -2.80
C LEU A 11 -0.44 8.72 -2.70
N SER A 12 -1.47 9.50 -3.03
CA SER A 12 -1.45 10.95 -2.82
C SER A 12 -2.38 11.29 -1.65
N VAL A 13 -1.94 12.18 -0.76
CA VAL A 13 -2.73 12.63 0.38
C VAL A 13 -2.84 14.15 0.32
N ARG A 14 -4.08 14.65 0.26
CA ARG A 14 -4.39 16.07 0.22
C ARG A 14 -5.41 16.41 1.29
N LYS A 15 -5.07 17.33 2.19
CA LYS A 15 -5.92 17.74 3.33
C LYS A 15 -6.43 16.54 4.17
N GLY A 16 -5.55 15.58 4.44
CA GLY A 16 -5.87 14.38 5.22
C GLY A 16 -6.78 13.37 4.52
N LYS A 17 -7.08 13.57 3.23
CA LYS A 17 -7.85 12.63 2.41
C LYS A 17 -6.98 12.06 1.30
N ILE A 18 -7.28 10.83 0.90
CA ILE A 18 -6.63 10.19 -0.24
C ILE A 18 -7.10 10.91 -1.50
N ASP A 19 -6.15 11.38 -2.30
CA ASP A 19 -6.42 12.01 -3.59
C ASP A 19 -6.19 11.00 -4.71
N ALA A 20 -7.29 10.48 -5.28
CA ALA A 20 -7.23 9.53 -6.38
C ALA A 20 -6.96 10.18 -7.75
N THR A 21 -6.94 11.52 -7.84
CA THR A 21 -6.76 12.23 -9.11
C THR A 21 -5.30 12.36 -9.52
N THR A 22 -4.37 12.23 -8.57
CA THR A 22 -2.93 12.33 -8.83
C THR A 22 -2.41 10.98 -9.34
N ILE A 23 -1.90 10.95 -10.57
CA ILE A 23 -1.31 9.76 -11.18
C ILE A 23 0.21 9.92 -11.24
N PHE A 24 0.93 8.94 -10.69
CA PHE A 24 2.39 8.92 -10.71
C PHE A 24 2.91 8.11 -11.89
N THR A 25 3.86 8.67 -12.63
CA THR A 25 4.52 8.02 -13.76
C THR A 25 6.04 8.03 -13.57
N VAL A 26 6.71 6.94 -13.92
CA VAL A 26 8.17 6.83 -13.93
C VAL A 26 8.59 6.09 -15.20
N ALA A 27 9.56 6.64 -15.94
CA ALA A 27 10.03 6.07 -17.20
C ALA A 27 8.88 5.75 -18.18
N ASN A 28 7.93 6.69 -18.31
CA ASN A 28 6.73 6.58 -19.14
C ASN A 28 5.79 5.40 -18.76
N GLN A 29 5.94 4.84 -17.56
CA GLN A 29 5.05 3.81 -17.02
C GLN A 29 4.27 4.37 -15.83
N GLN A 30 2.97 4.13 -15.81
CA GLN A 30 2.12 4.46 -14.68
C GLN A 30 2.37 3.49 -13.51
N ILE A 31 2.43 4.03 -12.30
CA ILE A 31 2.52 3.26 -11.06
C ILE A 31 1.09 2.99 -10.58
N SER A 32 0.75 1.74 -10.26
CA SER A 32 -0.55 1.39 -9.69
C SER A 32 -0.74 2.08 -8.34
N THR A 33 -1.97 2.45 -8.00
CA THR A 33 -2.26 3.05 -6.69
C THR A 33 -2.40 1.98 -5.63
N VAL A 34 -2.13 2.30 -4.36
CA VAL A 34 -2.37 1.38 -3.23
C VAL A 34 -3.84 0.96 -3.14
N SER A 35 -4.76 1.84 -3.54
CA SER A 35 -6.20 1.55 -3.58
C SER A 35 -6.59 0.50 -4.63
N GLN A 36 -5.88 0.47 -5.77
CA GLN A 36 -6.13 -0.50 -6.84
C GLN A 36 -5.44 -1.84 -6.56
N GLU A 37 -4.18 -1.78 -6.16
CA GLU A 37 -3.36 -2.94 -5.87
C GLU A 37 -2.68 -2.76 -4.51
N PRO A 38 -3.28 -3.26 -3.42
CA PRO A 38 -2.64 -3.30 -2.11
C PRO A 38 -1.24 -3.91 -2.20
N VAL A 39 -0.36 -3.50 -1.29
CA VAL A 39 1.03 -3.95 -1.28
C VAL A 39 1.33 -4.69 0.00
N LYS A 40 1.93 -5.88 -0.12
CA LYS A 40 2.47 -6.61 1.02
C LYS A 40 3.92 -6.18 1.26
N SER A 41 4.22 -5.72 2.46
CA SER A 41 5.58 -5.37 2.88
C SER A 41 5.82 -5.80 4.31
N LEU A 42 6.96 -6.47 4.56
CA LEU A 42 7.34 -6.95 5.90
C LEU A 42 6.24 -7.79 6.57
N GLY A 43 5.59 -8.67 5.81
CA GLY A 43 4.52 -9.54 6.33
C GLY A 43 3.13 -8.90 6.39
N ARG A 44 3.01 -7.58 6.19
CA ARG A 44 1.74 -6.84 6.34
C ARG A 44 1.19 -6.34 5.01
N TRP A 45 -0.14 -6.38 4.86
CA TRP A 45 -0.84 -5.73 3.77
C TRP A 45 -1.10 -4.25 4.08
N TYR A 46 -0.75 -3.39 3.13
CA TYR A 46 -1.05 -1.97 3.17
C TYR A 46 -2.08 -1.66 2.11
N ASP A 47 -3.19 -1.09 2.56
CA ASP A 47 -4.27 -0.58 1.72
C ASP A 47 -4.34 0.95 1.78
N SER A 48 -5.30 1.50 1.07
CA SER A 48 -5.49 2.94 0.97
C SER A 48 -5.86 3.60 2.30
N SER A 49 -6.40 2.86 3.27
CA SER A 49 -6.81 3.42 4.55
C SER A 49 -5.62 3.93 5.37
N MET A 50 -4.44 3.33 5.20
CA MET A 50 -3.23 3.57 6.01
C MET A 50 -3.50 3.62 7.52
N LYS A 51 -4.53 2.92 8.00
CA LYS A 51 -4.88 2.89 9.42
C LYS A 51 -4.10 1.79 10.13
N ASP A 52 -3.54 2.13 11.27
CA ASP A 52 -2.87 1.18 12.16
C ASP A 52 -3.79 0.59 13.24
N THR A 53 -5.05 1.02 13.29
CA THR A 53 -6.01 0.63 14.34
C THR A 53 -6.27 -0.87 14.42
N LYS A 54 -6.09 -1.62 13.32
CA LYS A 54 -6.29 -3.08 13.29
C LYS A 54 -5.02 -3.89 13.54
N ARG A 55 -3.87 -3.22 13.68
CA ARG A 55 -2.57 -3.90 13.74
C ARG A 55 -2.43 -4.85 14.93
N GLY A 56 -3.00 -4.48 16.07
CA GLY A 56 -3.01 -5.35 17.25
C GLY A 56 -3.75 -6.67 16.98
N LEU A 57 -4.92 -6.60 16.33
CA LEU A 57 -5.72 -7.78 15.98
C LEU A 57 -5.03 -8.62 14.90
N GLU A 58 -4.55 -7.99 13.83
CA GLU A 58 -3.83 -8.67 12.74
C GLU A 58 -2.59 -9.43 13.24
N THR A 59 -1.89 -8.90 14.25
CA THR A 59 -0.71 -9.55 14.83
C THR A 59 -1.08 -10.81 15.61
N VAL A 60 -2.24 -10.81 16.28
CA VAL A 60 -2.73 -11.97 17.04
C VAL A 60 -3.20 -13.07 16.08
N GLU A 61 -3.97 -12.73 15.04
CA GLU A 61 -4.43 -13.70 14.03
C GLU A 61 -3.26 -14.38 13.31
N LEU A 62 -2.23 -13.62 12.91
CA LEU A 62 -1.03 -14.17 12.29
C LEU A 62 -0.24 -15.10 13.22
N ALA A 63 -0.31 -14.89 14.53
CA ALA A 63 0.33 -15.75 15.51
C ALA A 63 -0.46 -17.05 15.76
N THR A 64 -1.79 -17.00 15.65
CA THR A 64 -2.66 -18.17 15.83
C THR A 64 -2.69 -19.08 14.61
N ASP A 65 -2.58 -18.53 13.39
CA ASP A 65 -2.59 -19.30 12.14
C ASP A 65 -1.26 -20.03 11.86
N ALA A 66 -0.24 -19.80 12.68
CA ALA A 66 1.08 -20.42 12.57
C ALA A 66 1.25 -21.71 13.41
N CYS A 67 0.20 -22.16 14.10
CA CYS A 67 0.20 -23.35 14.97
C CYS A 67 -0.56 -24.54 14.36
#